data_AF-A0A7X2SSP7-F1
#
_entry.id   AF-A0A7X2SSP7-F1
#
_cell.length_a   1.000
_cell.length_b   1.000
_cell.length_c   1.000
_cell.angle_alpha   90.00
_cell.angle_beta   90.00
_cell.angle_gamma   90.00
#
_symmetry.space_group_name_H-M   'P 1'
#
loop_
_entity.id
_entity.type
_entity.pdbx_description
1 polymer ?
#
loop_
_entity_poly.entity_id
_entity_poly.type
_entity_poly.pdbx_seq_one_letter_code
_entity_poly.pdbx_strand_id
1 'polypeptide(L)' 'MQYIHVLGRNQTSGSGVYYAIHTEEINGNKVPIIIESSGEDVWTGVVYYPSEDLANQQGDTKYEDLHYR' A
#
# COMPACT_ATOMS: atom_id res chain seq x y z
N MET A 1 16.36 10.35 -8.11
CA MET A 1 15.14 10.14 -8.92
C MET A 1 14.45 8.91 -8.38
N GLN A 2 13.17 9.02 -8.01
CA GLN A 2 12.39 7.89 -7.52
C GLN A 2 11.43 7.47 -8.61
N TYR A 3 11.65 6.29 -9.16
CA TYR A 3 10.82 5.72 -10.21
C TYR A 3 9.92 4.66 -9.58
N ILE A 4 8.63 4.75 -9.86
CA ILE A 4 7.67 3.72 -9.48
C ILE A 4 7.10 3.16 -10.78
N HIS A 5 7.49 1.94 -11.12
CA HIS A 5 7.02 1.25 -12.30
C HIS A 5 5.92 0.27 -11.86
N VAL A 6 4.67 0.71 -11.94
CA VAL A 6 3.51 -0.15 -11.64
C VAL A 6 3.05 -0.78 -12.95
N LEU A 7 3.51 -2.01 -13.21
CA LEU A 7 3.00 -2.83 -14.31
C LEU A 7 2.05 -3.88 -13.75
N GLY A 8 0.75 -3.69 -13.95
CA GLY A 8 -0.28 -4.63 -13.53
C GLY A 8 -1.08 -5.17 -14.72
N ARG A 9 -1.10 -6.50 -14.88
CA ARG A 9 -2.11 -7.22 -15.68
C ARG A 9 -2.85 -8.14 -14.70
N ASN A 10 -4.12 -7.86 -14.42
CA ASN A 10 -4.89 -8.65 -13.46
C ASN A 10 -5.86 -9.59 -14.16
N GLN A 11 -5.52 -10.88 -14.22
CA GLN A 11 -6.43 -11.93 -14.65
C GLN A 11 -6.23 -13.14 -13.73
N THR A 12 -7.00 -13.22 -12.65
CA THR A 12 -7.37 -14.49 -12.01
C THR A 12 -8.74 -14.33 -11.32
N SER A 13 -9.43 -15.46 -11.18
CA SER A 13 -10.86 -15.62 -10.88
C SER A 13 -11.42 -14.72 -9.78
N GLY A 14 -12.17 -13.69 -10.18
CA GLY A 14 -13.21 -13.05 -9.36
C GLY A 14 -12.78 -11.92 -8.42
N SER A 15 -11.60 -11.96 -7.81
CA SER A 15 -11.27 -11.07 -6.67
C SER A 15 -10.19 -10.00 -6.89
N GLY A 16 -9.40 -10.08 -7.98
CA GLY A 16 -8.43 -9.04 -8.36
C GLY A 16 -7.32 -8.71 -7.33
N VAL A 17 -6.29 -8.01 -7.81
CA VAL A 17 -5.31 -7.29 -6.97
C VAL A 17 -5.33 -5.83 -7.42
N TYR A 18 -5.39 -4.92 -6.46
CA TYR A 18 -5.55 -3.49 -6.67
C TYR A 18 -4.36 -2.75 -6.09
N TYR A 19 -3.92 -1.70 -6.77
CA TYR A 19 -2.88 -0.81 -6.27
C TYR A 19 -3.41 0.61 -6.21
N ALA A 20 -3.21 1.28 -5.07
CA ALA A 20 -3.61 2.67 -4.88
C ALA A 20 -2.45 3.49 -4.32
N ILE A 21 -2.34 4.75 -4.75
CA ILE A 21 -1.48 5.74 -4.09
C ILE A 21 -2.30 6.37 -2.98
N HIS A 22 -1.76 6.37 -1.77
CA HIS A 22 -2.37 6.98 -0.59
C HIS A 22 -1.36 7.88 0.11
N THR A 23 -1.80 8.75 1.02
CA THR A 23 -0.92 9.63 1.78
C THR A 23 -1.15 9.45 3.26
N GLU A 24 -0.11 9.06 3.97
CA GLU A 24 -0.14 8.87 5.42
C GLU A 24 0.63 9.96 6.15
N GLU A 25 0.25 10.22 7.39
CA GLU A 25 1.01 11.08 8.29
C GLU A 25 2.00 10.23 9.11
N ILE A 26 3.27 10.31 8.77
CA ILE A 26 4.34 9.54 9.43
C ILE A 26 5.33 10.53 10.05
N ASN A 27 5.45 10.50 11.38
CA ASN A 27 6.27 11.43 12.16
C ASN A 27 5.96 12.92 11.86
N GLY A 28 4.67 13.25 11.67
CA GLY A 28 4.22 14.60 11.34
C GLY A 28 4.47 15.04 9.90
N ASN A 29 4.96 14.15 9.02
CA ASN A 29 5.16 14.42 7.60
C ASN A 29 4.14 13.66 6.77
N LYS A 30 3.61 14.31 5.72
CA LYS A 30 2.79 13.64 4.71
C LYS A 30 3.67 12.81 3.79
N VAL A 31 3.50 11.49 3.83
CA VAL A 31 4.29 10.54 3.04
C VAL A 31 3.39 9.81 2.05
N PRO A 32 3.70 9.86 0.73
CA PRO A 32 3.02 9.02 -0.23
C PRO A 32 3.43 7.56 -0.06
N ILE A 33 2.45 6.68 0.06
CA ILE A 33 2.62 5.22 0.14
C ILE A 33 1.84 4.55 -1.00
N ILE A 34 2.14 3.27 -1.25
CA ILE A 34 1.34 2.43 -2.16
C ILE A 34 0.67 1.34 -1.33
N ILE A 35 -0.61 1.14 -1.58
CA ILE A 35 -1.41 0.09 -0.98
C ILE A 35 -1.62 -0.99 -2.03
N GLU A 36 -1.30 -2.23 -1.68
CA GLU A 36 -1.78 -3.41 -2.39
C GLU A 36 -2.97 -4.00 -1.63
N SER A 37 -4.09 -4.15 -2.35
CA SER A 37 -5.32 -4.72 -1.83
C SER A 37 -5.80 -5.89 -2.69
N SER A 38 -6.60 -6.80 -2.11
CA SER A 38 -7.15 -7.95 -2.81
C SER A 38 -8.53 -8.34 -2.28
N GLY A 39 -9.28 -9.12 -3.07
CA GLY A 39 -10.61 -9.61 -2.67
C GLY A 39 -11.76 -8.72 -3.14
N GLU A 40 -12.98 -9.27 -3.06
CA GLU A 40 -14.21 -8.54 -3.41
C GLU A 40 -14.42 -7.28 -2.58
N ASP A 41 -14.03 -7.30 -1.30
CA ASP A 41 -14.13 -6.14 -0.39
C ASP A 41 -12.86 -5.27 -0.35
N VAL A 42 -11.88 -5.54 -1.22
CA VAL A 42 -10.64 -4.73 -1.38
C VAL A 42 -9.86 -4.59 -0.06
N TRP A 43 -9.56 -5.71 0.59
CA TRP A 43 -8.79 -5.76 1.83
C TRP A 43 -7.34 -5.33 1.58
N THR A 44 -6.83 -4.42 2.42
CA THR A 44 -5.43 -4.00 2.44
C THR A 44 -4.55 -5.16 2.89
N GLY A 45 -3.64 -5.57 2.02
CA GLY A 45 -2.67 -6.63 2.29
C GLY A 45 -1.29 -6.08 2.63
N VAL A 46 -0.75 -5.21 1.78
CA VAL A 46 0.62 -4.70 1.91
C VAL A 46 0.65 -3.18 1.74
N VAL A 47 1.46 -2.52 2.57
CA VAL A 47 1.80 -1.09 2.41
C VAL A 47 3.27 -0.99 2.00
N TYR A 48 3.52 -0.34 0.86
CA TYR A 48 4.86 -0.05 0.36
C TYR A 48 5.26 1.39 0.67
N TYR A 49 6.50 1.55 1.09
CA TYR A 49 7.09 2.82 1.49
C TYR A 49 8.13 3.33 0.50
N PRO A 50 8.36 4.66 0.43
CA PRO A 50 9.34 5.27 -0.46
C PRO A 50 10.81 4.92 -0.15
N SER A 51 11.12 4.35 1.01
CA SER A 51 12.47 3.89 1.34
C SER A 51 12.46 2.66 2.24
N GLU A 52 13.55 1.90 2.21
CA GLU A 52 13.77 0.76 3.09
C GLU A 52 13.81 1.17 4.57
N ASP A 53 14.47 2.28 4.89
CA ASP A 53 14.50 2.82 6.26
C ASP A 53 13.11 3.12 6.79
N LEU A 54 12.23 3.70 5.94
CA LEU A 54 10.86 4.00 6.34
C LEU A 54 10.02 2.73 6.49
N ALA A 55 10.21 1.75 5.60
CA ALA A 55 9.56 0.44 5.73
C ALA A 55 9.97 -0.25 7.04
N ASN A 56 11.26 -0.27 7.35
CA ASN A 56 11.79 -0.84 8.60
C ASN A 56 11.30 -0.07 9.83
N GLN A 57 11.18 1.25 9.74
CA GLN A 57 10.65 2.07 10.82
C GLN A 57 9.17 1.77 11.10
N GLN A 58 8.35 1.61 10.06
CA GLN A 58 6.92 1.38 10.21
C GLN A 58 6.61 -0.07 10.61
N GLY A 59 7.43 -1.05 10.18
CA GLY A 59 7.22 -2.46 10.51
C GLY A 59 5.78 -2.91 10.20
N ASP A 60 5.09 -3.46 11.19
CA ASP A 60 3.71 -3.98 11.08
C ASP A 60 2.63 -2.92 11.40
N THR A 61 2.95 -1.62 11.31
CA THR A 61 2.00 -0.54 11.59
C THR A 61 0.78 -0.65 10.66
N LYS A 62 -0.41 -0.55 11.26
CA LYS A 62 -1.69 -0.44 10.57
C LYS A 62 -2.22 0.98 10.70
N TYR A 63 -2.76 1.51 9.61
CA TYR A 63 -3.41 2.82 9.57
C TYR A 63 -4.91 2.68 9.79
N GLU A 64 -5.51 3.55 10.60
CA GLU A 64 -6.92 3.41 11.03
C GLU A 64 -7.93 3.58 9.89
N ASP A 65 -7.55 4.33 8.85
CA ASP A 65 -8.37 4.61 7.67
C ASP A 65 -8.25 3.54 6.57
N LEU A 66 -7.36 2.56 6.73
CA LEU A 66 -7.20 1.45 5.80
C LEU A 66 -7.94 0.19 6.26
N HIS A 67 -8.52 -0.52 5.29
CA HIS A 67 -9.38 -1.67 5.56
C HIS A 67 -8.57 -2.98 5.59
N TYR A 68 -8.05 -3.35 6.76
CA TYR A 68 -7.30 -4.59 6.97
C TYR A 68 -8.21 -5.76 7.39
N ARG A 69 -7.72 -6.98 7.17
CA ARG A 69 -8.26 -8.21 7.76
C ARG A 69 -7.66 -8.49 9.15
#